data_AF-A0A7K1A5C5-F1
#
_entry.id   AF-A0A7K1A5C5-F1
#
_cell.length_a   1.000
_cell.length_b   1.000
_cell.length_c   1.000
_cell.angle_alpha   90.00
_cell.angle_beta   90.00
_cell.angle_gamma   90.00
#
_symmetry.space_group_name_H-M   'P 1'
#
loop_
_entity.id
_entity.type
_entity.pdbx_description
1 polymer ?
#
loop_
_entity_poly.entity_id
_entity_poly.type
_entity_poly.pdbx_seq_one_letter_code
_entity_poly.pdbx_strand_id
1 'polypeptide(L)' 'MNDNIFIVIMASAIFYGTPLVFASLGEVLAERSGVLNLGVEGMMLLGAVAAAWVSTNV' A
#
# COMPACT_ATOMS: atom_id res chain seq x y z
N MET A 1 -22.26 14.10 -14.54
CA MET A 1 -21.04 13.60 -13.89
C MET A 1 -19.99 14.67 -13.99
N ASN A 2 -19.21 14.93 -12.95
CA ASN A 2 -18.11 15.89 -13.02
C ASN A 2 -16.93 15.17 -13.67
N ASP A 3 -16.52 15.56 -14.88
CA ASP A 3 -15.45 14.91 -15.65
C ASP A 3 -14.12 14.87 -14.88
N ASN A 4 -13.94 15.77 -13.92
CA ASN A 4 -12.78 15.84 -13.03
C ASN A 4 -12.66 14.64 -12.07
N ILE A 5 -13.74 13.89 -11.79
CA ILE A 5 -13.69 12.80 -10.80
C ILE A 5 -12.79 11.66 -11.27
N PHE A 6 -12.79 11.35 -12.56
CA PHE A 6 -11.91 10.34 -13.15
C PHE A 6 -10.44 10.76 -13.06
N ILE A 7 -10.14 12.04 -13.30
CA ILE A 7 -8.79 12.57 -13.19
C ILE A 7 -8.29 12.47 -11.74
N VAL A 8 -9.12 12.85 -10.77
CA VAL A 8 -8.77 12.81 -9.34
C VAL A 8 -8.53 11.38 -8.87
N ILE A 9 -9.36 10.42 -9.27
CA ILE A 9 -9.21 9.01 -8.89
C ILE A 9 -7.93 8.41 -9.52
N MET A 10 -7.64 8.71 -10.78
CA MET A 10 -6.44 8.19 -11.45
C MET A 10 -5.17 8.81 -10.84
N ALA A 11 -5.19 10.11 -10.53
CA ALA A 11 -4.06 10.78 -9.88
C ALA A 11 -3.80 10.22 -8.47
N SER A 12 -4.85 10.00 -7.68
CA SER A 12 -4.71 9.42 -6.33
C SER A 12 -4.24 7.97 -6.38
N ALA A 13 -4.74 7.17 -7.33
CA ALA A 13 -4.30 5.79 -7.52
C ALA A 13 -2.78 5.69 -7.81
N ILE A 14 -2.25 6.57 -8.67
CA ILE A 14 -0.80 6.61 -8.94
C ILE A 14 -0.04 7.05 -7.69
N PHE A 15 -0.51 8.11 -7.03
CA PHE A 15 0.16 8.67 -5.85
C PHE A 15 0.27 7.65 -4.70
N TYR A 16 -0.82 6.96 -4.36
CA TYR A 16 -0.83 5.94 -3.31
C TYR A 16 -0.25 4.59 -3.76
N GLY A 17 -0.40 4.23 -5.03
CA GLY A 17 0.07 2.95 -5.57
C GLY A 17 1.59 2.88 -5.75
N THR A 18 2.24 4.01 -6.07
CA THR A 18 3.70 4.06 -6.28
C THR A 18 4.51 3.52 -5.09
N PRO A 19 4.31 4.00 -3.85
CA PRO A 19 5.06 3.46 -2.70
C PRO A 19 4.75 1.98 -2.42
N LEU A 20 3.52 1.52 -2.68
CA LEU A 20 3.14 0.10 -2.52
C LEU A 20 3.92 -0.81 -3.49
N VAL A 21 4.08 -0.38 -4.75
CA VAL A 21 4.87 -1.13 -5.74
C VAL A 21 6.33 -1.21 -5.32
N PHE A 22 6.94 -0.11 -4.87
CA PHE A 22 8.32 -0.14 -4.37
C PHE A 22 8.49 -1.03 -3.14
N ALA A 23 7.51 -1.03 -2.21
CA ALA A 23 7.52 -1.91 -1.05
C ALA A 23 7.50 -3.39 -1.47
N SER A 24 6.57 -3.79 -2.36
CA SER A 24 6.48 -5.17 -2.86
C SER A 24 7.72 -5.62 -3.62
N LEU A 25 8.34 -4.74 -4.41
CA LEU A 25 9.58 -5.03 -5.12
C LEU A 25 10.75 -5.24 -4.14
N GLY A 26 10.84 -4.42 -3.10
CA GLY A 26 11.86 -4.56 -2.07
C GLY A 26 11.73 -5.87 -1.30
N GLU A 27 10.51 -6.30 -0.98
CA GLU A 27 10.24 -7.58 -0.33
C GLU A 27 10.65 -8.76 -1.20
N VAL A 28 10.22 -8.80 -2.46
CA VAL A 28 10.61 -9.86 -3.40
C VAL A 28 12.13 -9.93 -3.54
N LEU A 29 12.82 -8.79 -3.65
CA LEU A 29 14.29 -8.78 -3.71
C LEU A 29 14.93 -9.33 -2.42
N ALA A 30 14.40 -8.98 -1.25
CA ALA A 30 14.89 -9.48 0.04
C ALA A 30 14.74 -11.01 0.14
N GLU A 31 13.57 -11.55 -0.21
CA GLU A 31 13.33 -13.00 -0.23
C GLU A 31 14.28 -13.72 -1.18
N ARG A 32 14.49 -13.16 -2.38
CA ARG A 32 15.43 -13.70 -3.38
C ARG A 32 16.89 -13.61 -2.96
N SER A 33 17.23 -12.70 -2.05
CA SER A 33 18.57 -12.56 -1.46
C SER A 33 18.82 -13.52 -0.28
N GLY A 34 17.82 -14.31 0.11
CA GLY A 34 17.90 -15.22 1.26
C GLY A 34 17.54 -14.57 2.60
N VAL A 35 17.13 -13.29 2.59
CA VAL A 35 16.64 -12.57 3.77
C VAL A 35 15.11 -12.64 3.77
N LEU A 36 14.59 -13.74 4.28
CA LEU A 36 13.15 -13.97 4.35
C LEU A 36 12.51 -13.15 5.48
N ASN A 37 11.46 -12.39 5.17
CA ASN A 37 10.74 -11.59 6.17
C ASN A 37 9.38 -12.23 6.51
N LEU A 38 9.42 -13.22 7.41
CA LEU A 38 8.21 -13.92 7.91
C LEU A 38 7.22 -13.01 8.64
N GLY A 39 7.61 -11.77 8.97
CA GLY A 39 6.77 -10.80 9.65
C GLY A 39 5.97 -9.88 8.71
N VAL A 40 6.20 -9.89 7.39
CA VAL A 40 5.54 -8.93 6.48
C VAL A 40 4.04 -9.11 6.47
N GLU A 41 3.55 -10.34 6.46
CA GLU A 41 2.11 -10.61 6.44
C GLU A 41 1.41 -9.99 7.67
N GLY A 42 2.08 -10.05 8.84
CA GLY A 42 1.64 -9.37 10.06
C GLY A 42 1.71 -7.84 9.97
N MET A 43 2.78 -7.29 9.36
CA MET A 43 2.91 -5.85 9.14
C MET A 43 1.82 -5.29 8.21
N MET A 44 1.46 -6.03 7.15
CA MET A 44 0.37 -5.67 6.25
C MET A 44 -0.99 -5.67 6.96
N LEU A 45 -1.28 -6.72 7.74
CA LEU A 45 -2.53 -6.83 8.51
C LEU A 45 -2.64 -5.70 9.56
N LEU A 46 -1.56 -5.43 10.30
CA LEU A 46 -1.54 -4.33 11.26
C LEU A 46 -1.75 -2.96 10.59
N GLY A 47 -1.15 -2.74 9.42
CA GLY A 47 -1.37 -1.54 8.62
C GLY A 47 -2.82 -1.37 8.16
N ALA A 48 -3.46 -2.47 7.72
CA ALA A 48 -4.86 -2.45 7.31
C ALA A 48 -5.81 -2.13 8.48
N VAL A 49 -5.57 -2.73 9.65
CA VAL A 49 -6.35 -2.46 10.88
C VAL A 49 -6.17 -1.00 11.33
N ALA A 50 -4.92 -0.50 11.33
CA ALA A 50 -4.64 0.88 11.69
C ALA A 50 -5.32 1.89 10.74
N ALA A 51 -5.27 1.64 9.43
CA ALA A 51 -5.94 2.47 8.42
C ALA A 51 -7.46 2.48 8.60
N ALA A 52 -8.08 1.32 8.86
CA ALA A 52 -9.51 1.22 9.11
C ALA A 52 -9.94 1.98 10.38
N TRP A 53 -9.13 1.92 11.45
CA TRP A 53 -9.39 2.63 12.70
C TRP A 53 -9.28 4.16 12.55
N VAL A 54 -8.25 4.63 11.82
CA VAL A 54 -8.09 6.07 11.55
C VAL A 54 -9.20 6.59 10.65
N SER A 55 -9.57 5.83 9.61
CA SER A 55 -10.64 6.21 8.66
C SER A 55 -12.02 6.29 9.31
N THR A 56 -12.25 5.67 10.47
CA THR A 56 -13.54 5.73 11.17
C THR A 56 -13.66 6.92 12.11
N ASN A 57 -12.56 7.61 12.41
CA ASN A 57 -12.50 8.79 13.30
C ASN A 57 -12.26 10.11 12.56
N VAL A 58 -12.33 10.11 11.23
CA VAL A 58 -12.32 11.28 10.33
C VAL A 58 -13.58 11.21 9.48
#